data_AF-A0A3P7ILR7-F1
#
_entry.id   AF-A0A3P7ILR7-F1
#
_cell.length_a   1.000
_cell.length_b   1.000
_cell.length_c   1.000
_cell.angle_alpha   90.00
_cell.angle_beta   90.00
_cell.angle_gamma   90.00
#
_symmetry.space_group_name_H-M   'P 1'
#
loop_
_entity.id
_entity.type
_entity.pdbx_description
1 polymer ?
#
loop_
_entity_poly.entity_id
_entity_poly.type
_entity_poly.pdbx_seq_one_letter_code
_entity_poly.pdbx_strand_id
1 'polypeptide(L)'
;MENPSRLIEPLEKSDVIADKIGELIRDAQATSDIKLKLECLNNAQDMLLSADSSGHLLDNFLDEMLEFTSSEDFHMRCFSANFIEKACKKDADVLKKAITHLSYLLMSDSQTRGGVMVMKRVSKFAI
;
A
#
# COMPACT_ATOMS: atom_id res chain seq x y z
N MET A 1 18.86 22.56 -39.12
CA MET A 1 19.44 21.96 -37.90
C MET A 1 18.39 22.06 -36.81
N GLU A 2 17.55 21.03 -36.68
CA GLU A 2 16.61 20.89 -35.56
C GLU A 2 17.13 19.77 -34.67
N ASN A 3 17.22 20.07 -33.38
CA ASN A 3 17.84 19.23 -32.36
C ASN A 3 16.94 18.02 -32.03
N PRO A 4 17.38 16.76 -32.27
CA PRO A 4 16.53 15.58 -32.06
C PRO A 4 16.48 15.08 -30.60
N SER A 5 16.93 15.87 -29.62
CA SER A 5 16.94 15.47 -28.21
C SER A 5 15.70 15.95 -27.43
N ARG A 6 14.49 15.66 -27.92
CA ARG A 6 13.30 15.69 -27.06
C ARG A 6 13.26 14.40 -26.25
N LEU A 7 13.81 14.51 -25.04
CA LEU A 7 13.54 13.72 -23.83
C LEU A 7 12.40 12.69 -23.99
N ILE A 8 12.75 11.45 -24.34
CA ILE A 8 11.93 10.27 -24.06
C ILE A 8 12.63 9.58 -22.88
N GLU A 9 12.38 10.06 -21.66
CA GLU A 9 12.61 9.25 -20.46
C GLU A 9 11.41 8.28 -20.27
N PRO A 10 11.61 7.08 -19.71
CA PRO A 10 11.08 5.87 -20.31
C PRO A 10 9.69 5.50 -19.79
N LEU A 11 8.66 5.84 -20.57
CA LEU A 11 7.28 5.40 -20.34
C LEU A 11 7.19 3.87 -20.17
N GLU A 12 7.96 3.10 -20.97
CA GLU A 12 8.00 1.64 -20.90
C GLU A 12 8.47 1.08 -19.55
N LYS A 13 9.32 1.80 -18.80
CA LYS A 13 9.78 1.31 -17.49
C LYS A 13 8.70 1.44 -16.42
N SER A 14 7.88 2.48 -16.48
CA SER A 14 6.78 2.67 -15.53
C SER A 14 5.69 1.62 -15.74
N ASP A 15 5.39 1.29 -17.00
CA ASP A 15 4.37 0.30 -17.33
C ASP A 15 4.79 -1.11 -16.87
N VAL A 16 6.05 -1.49 -17.07
CA VAL A 16 6.58 -2.77 -16.57
C VAL A 16 6.54 -2.85 -15.03
N ILE A 17 6.79 -1.74 -14.34
CA ILE A 17 6.68 -1.68 -12.88
C ILE A 17 5.22 -1.80 -12.44
N ALA A 18 4.31 -1.09 -13.10
CA ALA A 18 2.88 -1.14 -12.82
C ALA A 18 2.32 -2.57 -13.01
N ASP A 19 2.68 -3.23 -14.11
CA ASP A 19 2.28 -4.62 -14.37
C ASP A 19 2.75 -5.55 -13.26
N LYS A 20 4.00 -5.37 -12.80
CA LYS A 20 4.55 -6.20 -11.73
C LYS A 20 3.88 -5.96 -10.38
N ILE A 21 3.59 -4.71 -10.04
CA ILE A 21 2.85 -4.35 -8.83
C ILE A 21 1.45 -4.98 -8.89
N GLY A 22 0.76 -4.82 -10.02
CA GLY A 22 -0.56 -5.41 -10.22
C GLY A 22 -0.55 -6.94 -10.09
N GLU A 23 0.48 -7.61 -10.61
CA GLU A 23 0.64 -9.06 -10.46
C GLU A 23 0.79 -9.45 -8.98
N LEU A 24 1.68 -8.78 -8.23
CA LEU A 24 1.89 -9.05 -6.81
C LEU A 24 0.61 -8.86 -5.98
N ILE A 25 -0.16 -7.80 -6.26
CA ILE A 25 -1.42 -7.54 -5.56
C ILE A 25 -2.46 -8.63 -5.88
N ARG A 26 -2.59 -9.02 -7.14
CA ARG A 26 -3.50 -10.11 -7.56
C ARG A 26 -3.11 -11.44 -6.92
N ASP A 27 -1.82 -11.76 -6.87
CA ASP A 27 -1.32 -12.97 -6.21
C ASP A 27 -1.64 -12.96 -4.71
N ALA A 28 -1.52 -11.80 -4.04
CA ALA A 28 -1.90 -11.64 -2.64
C ALA A 28 -3.42 -11.80 -2.40
N GLN A 29 -4.25 -11.35 -3.35
CA GLN A 29 -5.70 -11.55 -3.29
C GLN A 29 -6.06 -13.04 -3.49
N ALA A 30 -5.37 -13.73 -4.39
CA ALA A 30 -5.67 -15.11 -4.77
C ALA A 30 -5.20 -16.17 -3.77
N THR A 31 -4.07 -15.95 -3.09
CA THR A 31 -3.56 -16.91 -2.10
C THR A 31 -4.41 -16.91 -0.82
N SER A 32 -4.43 -18.02 -0.08
CA SER A 32 -4.99 -18.10 1.27
C SER A 32 -3.92 -18.10 2.37
N ASP A 33 -2.64 -18.26 1.99
CA ASP A 33 -1.53 -18.28 2.94
C ASP A 33 -1.14 -16.85 3.32
N ILE A 34 -1.35 -16.49 4.59
CA ILE A 34 -1.06 -15.16 5.12
C ILE A 34 0.41 -14.76 4.96
N LYS A 35 1.36 -15.70 5.06
CA LYS A 35 2.78 -15.39 4.88
C LYS A 35 3.06 -14.97 3.44
N LEU A 36 2.52 -15.72 2.49
CA LEU A 36 2.65 -15.39 1.07
C LEU A 36 1.94 -14.08 0.72
N LYS A 37 0.75 -13.81 1.31
CA LYS A 37 0.08 -12.50 1.17
C LYS A 37 0.99 -11.37 1.60
N LEU A 38 1.54 -11.46 2.81
CA LEU A 38 2.42 -10.44 3.36
C LEU A 38 3.67 -10.27 2.52
N GLU A 39 4.26 -11.35 1.99
CA GLU A 39 5.42 -11.27 1.11
C GLU A 39 5.10 -10.50 -0.19
N CYS A 40 4.02 -10.88 -0.88
CA CYS A 40 3.56 -10.20 -2.09
C CYS A 40 3.30 -8.71 -1.84
N LEU A 41 2.60 -8.38 -0.75
CA LEU A 41 2.25 -6.99 -0.44
C LEU A 41 3.44 -6.15 0.04
N ASN A 42 4.41 -6.74 0.74
CA ASN A 42 5.65 -6.03 1.07
C ASN A 42 6.45 -5.70 -0.19
N ASN A 43 6.56 -6.64 -1.13
CA ASN A 43 7.22 -6.40 -2.41
C ASN A 43 6.49 -5.30 -3.22
N ALA A 44 5.15 -5.35 -3.28
CA ALA A 44 4.35 -4.32 -3.96
C ALA A 44 4.53 -2.94 -3.30
N GLN A 45 4.46 -2.87 -1.96
CA GLN A 45 4.70 -1.64 -1.20
C GLN A 45 6.08 -1.06 -1.52
N ASP A 46 7.13 -1.87 -1.50
CA ASP A 46 8.48 -1.38 -1.70
C ASP A 46 8.64 -0.79 -3.10
N MET A 47 8.04 -1.40 -4.13
CA MET A 47 8.01 -0.85 -5.49
C MET A 47 7.21 0.47 -5.55
N LEU A 48 6.01 0.52 -4.97
CA LEU A 48 5.16 1.71 -4.91
C LEU A 48 5.85 2.89 -4.21
N LEU A 49 6.60 2.61 -3.13
CA LEU A 49 7.23 3.64 -2.32
C LEU A 49 8.63 4.05 -2.79
N SER A 50 9.38 3.16 -3.43
CA SER A 50 10.76 3.42 -3.86
C SER A 50 10.89 3.82 -5.33
N ALA A 51 10.11 3.21 -6.22
CA ALA A 51 10.30 3.37 -7.66
C ALA A 51 9.55 4.58 -8.22
N ASP A 52 8.45 4.97 -7.59
CA ASP A 52 7.60 6.05 -8.08
C ASP A 52 8.03 7.41 -7.50
N SER A 53 8.79 8.21 -8.24
CA SER A 53 9.10 9.59 -7.85
C SER A 53 7.93 10.56 -8.06
N SER A 54 6.92 10.17 -8.84
CA SER A 54 5.79 11.01 -9.25
C SER A 54 4.54 10.87 -8.37
N GLY A 55 4.39 9.74 -7.69
CA GLY A 55 3.19 9.39 -6.91
C GLY A 55 2.06 8.75 -7.74
N HIS A 56 2.18 8.69 -9.06
CA HIS A 56 1.14 8.15 -9.95
C HIS A 56 0.88 6.66 -9.77
N LEU A 57 1.91 5.84 -9.55
CA LEU A 57 1.74 4.41 -9.28
C LEU A 57 1.09 4.20 -7.92
N LEU A 58 1.49 4.99 -6.92
CA LEU A 58 0.84 4.94 -5.62
C LEU A 58 -0.66 5.25 -5.73
N ASP A 59 -1.03 6.32 -6.42
CA ASP A 59 -2.43 6.68 -6.60
C ASP A 59 -3.23 5.60 -7.36
N ASN A 60 -2.62 5.01 -8.40
CA ASN A 60 -3.24 3.97 -9.23
C ASN A 60 -3.57 2.68 -8.49
N PHE A 61 -2.73 2.27 -7.53
CA PHE A 61 -2.87 0.98 -6.81
C PHE A 61 -3.31 1.16 -5.36
N LEU A 62 -3.62 2.39 -4.93
CA LEU A 62 -3.92 2.67 -3.53
C LEU A 62 -5.18 1.92 -3.09
N ASP A 63 -6.22 1.93 -3.91
CA ASP A 63 -7.50 1.34 -3.55
C ASP A 63 -7.38 -0.18 -3.33
N GLU A 64 -6.66 -0.88 -4.21
CA GLU A 64 -6.40 -2.32 -4.09
C GLU A 64 -5.55 -2.65 -2.85
N MET A 65 -4.57 -1.80 -2.51
CA MET A 65 -3.80 -1.97 -1.28
C MET A 65 -4.65 -1.72 -0.02
N LEU A 66 -5.62 -0.81 -0.09
CA LEU A 66 -6.53 -0.49 1.01
C LEU A 66 -7.58 -1.57 1.25
N GLU A 67 -7.92 -2.40 0.26
CA GLU A 67 -8.83 -3.55 0.44
C GLU A 67 -8.37 -4.48 1.58
N PHE A 68 -7.06 -4.64 1.78
CA PHE A 68 -6.53 -5.52 2.82
C PHE A 68 -6.78 -5.04 4.26
N THR A 69 -7.24 -3.80 4.44
CA THR A 69 -7.61 -3.24 5.76
C THR A 69 -8.82 -3.94 6.37
N SER A 70 -9.68 -4.57 5.54
CA SER A 70 -10.83 -5.35 5.98
C SER A 70 -10.51 -6.82 6.25
N SER A 71 -9.24 -7.22 6.22
CA SER A 71 -8.83 -8.60 6.51
C SER A 71 -9.20 -9.03 7.93
N GLU A 72 -9.65 -10.27 8.08
CA GLU A 72 -9.87 -10.90 9.39
C GLU A 72 -8.55 -11.09 10.15
N ASP A 73 -7.46 -11.34 9.42
CA ASP A 73 -6.13 -11.55 9.99
C ASP A 73 -5.53 -10.24 10.51
N PHE A 74 -5.04 -10.28 11.76
CA PHE A 74 -4.52 -9.07 12.39
C PHE A 74 -3.13 -8.67 11.88
N HIS A 75 -2.33 -9.60 11.36
CA HIS A 75 -1.04 -9.27 10.75
C HIS A 75 -1.25 -8.51 9.44
N MET A 76 -2.24 -8.90 8.64
CA MET A 76 -2.67 -8.17 7.44
C MET A 76 -3.13 -6.75 7.78
N ARG A 77 -3.98 -6.60 8.81
CA ARG A 77 -4.40 -5.27 9.29
C ARG A 77 -3.25 -4.41 9.81
N CYS A 78 -2.28 -5.01 10.52
CA CYS A 78 -1.07 -4.31 10.95
C CYS A 78 -0.20 -3.88 9.77
N PHE A 79 -0.10 -4.72 8.75
CA PHE A 79 0.58 -4.38 7.50
C PHE A 79 -0.12 -3.20 6.83
N SER A 80 -1.44 -3.23 6.64
CA SER A 80 -2.18 -2.15 5.98
C SER A 80 -2.04 -0.82 6.72
N ALA A 81 -2.09 -0.82 8.05
CA ALA A 81 -1.83 0.38 8.86
C ALA A 81 -0.42 0.95 8.60
N ASN A 82 0.60 0.08 8.54
CA ASN A 82 1.99 0.47 8.29
C ASN A 82 2.21 0.96 6.85
N PHE A 83 1.53 0.34 5.88
CA PHE A 83 1.52 0.80 4.49
C PHE A 83 0.94 2.20 4.38
N ILE A 84 -0.24 2.43 4.97
CA ILE A 84 -0.91 3.75 4.96
C ILE A 84 -0.01 4.83 5.56
N GLU A 85 0.64 4.55 6.70
CA GLU A 85 1.60 5.47 7.32
C GLU A 85 2.72 5.87 6.34
N LYS A 86 3.34 4.89 5.68
CA LYS A 86 4.44 5.15 4.75
C LYS A 86 3.96 5.86 3.48
N ALA A 87 2.80 5.49 2.97
CA ALA A 87 2.18 6.11 1.80
C ALA A 87 1.84 7.58 2.08
N CYS A 88 1.28 7.91 3.24
CA CYS A 88 0.99 9.29 3.65
C CYS A 88 2.25 10.16 3.79
N LYS A 89 3.40 9.57 4.16
CA LYS A 89 4.69 10.28 4.21
C LYS A 89 5.22 10.61 2.81
N LYS A 90 4.84 9.82 1.80
CA LYS A 90 5.22 10.01 0.41
C LYS A 90 4.28 10.99 -0.30
N ASP A 91 2.97 10.85 -0.07
CA ASP A 91 1.93 11.69 -0.63
C ASP A 91 0.84 11.93 0.43
N ALA A 92 0.65 13.20 0.80
CA ALA A 92 -0.30 13.60 1.83
C ALA A 92 -1.77 13.41 1.40
N ASP A 93 -2.06 13.37 0.09
CA ASP A 93 -3.42 13.17 -0.40
C ASP A 93 -3.94 11.75 -0.17
N VAL A 94 -3.04 10.78 0.05
CA VAL A 94 -3.36 9.41 0.49
C VAL A 94 -4.24 9.41 1.74
N LEU A 95 -3.97 10.32 2.69
CA LEU A 95 -4.73 10.38 3.95
C LEU A 95 -6.22 10.59 3.71
N LYS A 96 -6.59 11.41 2.71
CA LYS A 96 -7.99 11.70 2.37
C LYS A 96 -8.73 10.43 1.93
N LYS A 97 -8.04 9.54 1.21
CA LYS A 97 -8.59 8.25 0.75
C LYS A 97 -8.55 7.19 1.86
N ALA A 98 -7.51 7.18 2.68
CA ALA A 98 -7.29 6.16 3.70
C ALA A 98 -8.02 6.40 5.05
N ILE A 99 -8.57 7.60 5.31
CA ILE A 99 -9.12 7.96 6.63
C ILE A 99 -10.24 7.03 7.11
N THR A 100 -11.12 6.59 6.21
CA THR A 100 -12.20 5.64 6.55
C THR A 100 -11.62 4.28 6.92
N HIS A 101 -10.59 3.82 6.21
CA HIS A 101 -9.90 2.56 6.51
C HIS A 101 -9.16 2.62 7.85
N LEU A 102 -8.48 3.73 8.15
CA LEU A 102 -7.84 3.96 9.45
C LEU A 102 -8.85 3.94 10.59
N SER A 103 -10.02 4.55 10.38
CA SER A 103 -11.11 4.55 11.36
C SER A 103 -11.61 3.13 11.62
N TYR A 104 -11.81 2.34 10.57
CA TYR A 104 -12.18 0.92 10.70
C TYR A 104 -11.12 0.12 11.47
N LEU A 105 -9.84 0.32 11.17
CA LEU A 105 -8.74 -0.34 11.89
C LEU A 105 -8.69 0.05 13.37
N LEU A 106 -9.00 1.31 13.73
CA LEU A 106 -9.11 1.74 15.13
C LEU A 106 -10.30 1.12 15.87
N MET A 107 -11.36 0.78 15.15
CA MET A 107 -12.53 0.08 15.70
C MET A 107 -12.34 -1.44 15.80
N SER A 108 -11.12 -1.95 15.56
CA SER A 108 -10.78 -3.36 15.74
C SER A 108 -11.11 -3.85 17.16
N ASP A 109 -11.58 -5.09 17.29
CA ASP A 109 -11.98 -5.67 18.59
C ASP A 109 -10.87 -5.61 19.64
N SER A 110 -10.98 -4.62 20.53
CA SER A 110 -10.02 -4.31 21.59
C SER A 110 -9.95 -5.39 22.67
N GLN A 111 -10.87 -6.35 22.67
CA GLN A 111 -10.84 -7.48 23.60
C GLN A 111 -9.83 -8.56 23.17
N THR A 112 -9.38 -8.51 21.92
CA THR A 112 -8.39 -9.44 21.39
C THR A 112 -6.99 -8.84 21.41
N ARG A 113 -5.97 -9.68 21.68
CA ARG A 113 -4.56 -9.24 21.59
C ARG A 113 -4.22 -8.68 20.20
N GLY A 114 -4.77 -9.29 19.14
CA GLY A 114 -4.59 -8.85 17.76
C GLY A 114 -5.19 -7.46 17.51
N GLY A 115 -6.42 -7.20 17.96
CA GLY A 115 -7.05 -5.88 17.83
C GLY A 115 -6.29 -4.78 18.57
N VAL A 116 -5.78 -5.07 19.78
CA VAL A 116 -4.91 -4.13 20.51
C VAL A 116 -3.62 -3.83 19.75
N MET A 117 -3.01 -4.81 19.07
CA MET A 117 -1.82 -4.59 18.25
C MET A 117 -2.12 -3.70 17.03
N VAL A 118 -3.25 -3.91 16.36
CA VAL A 118 -3.70 -3.07 15.24
C VAL A 118 -3.93 -1.64 15.70
N MET A 119 -4.71 -1.42 16.77
CA MET A 119 -4.94 -0.08 17.32
C MET A 119 -3.64 0.62 17.69
N LYS A 120 -2.73 -0.07 18.40
CA LYS A 120 -1.41 0.50 18.75
C LYS A 120 -0.60 0.87 17.51
N ARG A 121 -0.72 0.12 16.41
CA ARG A 121 -0.05 0.45 15.16
C ARG A 121 -0.64 1.72 14.55
N VAL A 122 -1.97 1.85 14.50
CA VAL A 122 -2.61 3.06 13.98
C VAL A 122 -2.35 4.27 14.89
N SER A 123 -2.32 4.12 16.21
CA SER A 123 -1.99 5.25 17.10
C SER A 123 -0.57 5.80 16.91
N LYS A 124 0.38 4.97 16.45
CA LYS A 124 1.73 5.45 16.09
C LYS A 124 1.74 6.36 14.86
N PHE A 125 0.72 6.30 14.01
CA PHE A 125 0.58 7.21 12.87
C PHE A 125 0.20 8.64 13.29
N ALA A 126 -0.48 8.79 14.44
CA ALA A 126 -1.05 10.06 14.89
C ALA A 126 -0.13 10.89 15.82
N ILE A 127 1.02 10.35 16.23
CA ILE A 127 2.00 10.97 17.14
C ILE A 127 3.31 11.18 16.38
#